data_AF-A0A5C6MLI7-F1
#
_entry.id   AF-A0A5C6MLI7-F1
#
_cell.length_a   1.000
_cell.length_b   1.000
_cell.length_c   1.000
_cell.angle_alpha   90.00
_cell.angle_beta   90.00
_cell.angle_gamma   90.00
#
_symmetry.space_group_name_H-M   'P 1'
#
loop_
_entity.id
_entity.type
_entity.pdbx_description
1 polymer ?
#
loop_
_entity_poly.entity_id
_entity_poly.type
_entity_poly.pdbx_seq_one_letter_code
_entity_poly.pdbx_strand_id
1 'polypeptide(L)'
;MGHFGALLSTSLVLLTSRFGSVSCDLTDGNTEHLKREHSLTKPYQGVGSQWDFWGSTLVTNSYVRLTPDERSKQGSIWNTVPCLLKDWEMHVQFKVHGSGKKNLHGDGIALWYTRDRLQAGPVFGNRDHFVGLTILLDTFRNDLHGMDGPSFPTMLCSTGWPCL
;
A
#
# COMPACT_ATOMS: atom_id res chain seq x y z
N MET A 1 30.51 4.11 -66.05
CA MET A 1 30.81 5.52 -65.69
C MET A 1 29.49 6.25 -65.51
N GLY A 2 29.21 6.72 -64.29
CA GLY A 2 28.15 7.67 -63.92
C GLY A 2 26.69 7.19 -64.09
N HIS A 3 25.68 7.65 -63.35
CA HIS A 3 25.59 8.56 -62.21
C HIS A 3 24.08 8.64 -61.82
N PHE A 4 23.79 8.83 -60.51
CA PHE A 4 22.55 9.38 -59.92
C PHE A 4 21.19 8.66 -60.16
N GLY A 5 20.30 8.49 -59.18
CA GLY A 5 20.25 9.00 -57.81
C GLY A 5 19.18 8.25 -57.01
N ALA A 6 19.46 8.05 -55.73
CA ALA A 6 18.56 7.48 -54.75
C ALA A 6 17.53 8.52 -54.30
N LEU A 7 16.25 8.14 -54.28
CA LEU A 7 15.23 8.82 -53.47
C LEU A 7 14.50 7.76 -52.65
N LEU A 8 15.16 7.30 -51.59
CA LEU A 8 14.50 6.56 -50.51
C LEU A 8 13.84 7.58 -49.60
N SER A 9 12.53 7.78 -49.80
CA SER A 9 11.65 8.48 -48.86
C SER A 9 11.65 7.71 -47.54
N THR A 10 12.34 8.24 -46.53
CA THR A 10 12.34 7.68 -45.17
C THR A 10 11.25 8.36 -44.37
N SER A 11 10.07 7.74 -44.31
CA SER A 11 9.02 8.16 -43.40
C SER A 11 9.42 7.81 -41.96
N LEU A 12 9.82 8.82 -41.19
CA LEU A 12 10.10 8.68 -39.76
C LEU A 12 8.77 8.54 -39.00
N VAL A 13 8.43 7.32 -38.61
CA VAL A 13 7.26 7.04 -37.76
C VAL A 13 7.64 7.34 -36.30
N LEU A 14 7.23 8.51 -35.81
CA LEU A 14 7.35 8.85 -34.38
C LEU A 14 6.28 8.09 -33.61
N LEU A 15 6.67 6.96 -33.01
CA LEU A 15 5.82 6.20 -32.09
C LEU A 15 5.67 7.01 -30.80
N THR A 16 4.61 7.80 -30.71
CA THR A 16 4.25 8.49 -29.45
C THR A 16 3.79 7.44 -28.45
N SER A 17 4.68 7.05 -27.54
CA SER A 17 4.32 6.23 -26.39
C SER A 17 3.35 7.03 -25.54
N ARG A 18 2.05 6.72 -25.68
CA ARG A 18 1.04 7.21 -24.75
C ARG A 18 1.23 6.47 -23.44
N PHE A 19 1.96 7.09 -22.51
CA PHE A 19 1.81 6.75 -21.09
C PHE A 19 0.41 7.18 -20.65
N GLY A 20 -0.56 6.29 -20.88
CA GLY A 20 -1.87 6.41 -20.27
C GLY A 20 -1.72 6.24 -18.76
N SER A 21 -1.95 7.30 -17.99
CA SER A 21 -2.15 7.17 -16.56
C SER A 21 -3.45 6.38 -16.38
N VAL A 22 -3.33 5.09 -16.06
CA VAL A 22 -4.47 4.28 -15.62
C VAL A 22 -4.92 4.87 -14.29
N SER A 23 -5.96 5.70 -14.30
CA SER A 23 -6.66 6.06 -13.09
C SER A 23 -7.53 4.87 -12.71
N CYS A 24 -7.13 4.14 -11.68
CA CYS A 24 -7.99 3.16 -11.04
C CYS A 24 -8.98 3.93 -10.16
N ASP A 25 -10.20 4.12 -10.65
CA ASP A 25 -11.32 4.44 -9.77
C ASP A 25 -11.74 3.13 -9.10
N LEU A 26 -11.44 3.00 -7.81
CA LEU A 26 -11.76 1.81 -7.00
C LEU A 26 -13.17 1.88 -6.41
N THR A 27 -13.97 2.86 -6.79
CA THR A 27 -15.40 2.74 -6.53
C THR A 27 -15.97 1.94 -7.70
N ASP A 28 -16.68 0.86 -7.41
CA ASP A 28 -17.51 0.08 -8.34
C ASP A 28 -18.67 0.92 -8.95
N GLY A 29 -18.56 2.26 -8.93
CA GLY A 29 -19.62 3.20 -9.21
C GLY A 29 -20.67 3.32 -8.10
N ASN A 30 -20.64 2.46 -7.07
CA ASN A 30 -21.68 2.42 -6.04
C ASN A 30 -21.28 3.16 -4.75
N THR A 31 -21.30 4.49 -4.82
CA THR A 31 -21.08 5.35 -3.64
C THR A 31 -22.16 5.20 -2.55
N GLU A 32 -23.27 4.47 -2.82
CA GLU A 32 -24.35 4.22 -1.85
C GLU A 32 -23.87 3.48 -0.61
N HIS A 33 -22.95 2.52 -0.77
CA HIS A 33 -22.49 1.66 0.32
C HIS A 33 -21.20 2.16 0.98
N LEU A 34 -20.62 3.26 0.47
CA LEU A 34 -19.40 3.84 1.01
C LEU A 34 -19.62 4.38 2.44
N LYS A 35 -18.87 3.83 3.39
CA LYS A 35 -18.84 4.30 4.78
C LYS A 35 -17.77 5.36 4.95
N ARG A 36 -18.16 6.64 4.93
CA ARG A 36 -17.22 7.77 5.02
C ARG A 36 -16.40 7.73 6.30
N GLU A 37 -17.02 7.36 7.42
CA GLU A 37 -16.40 7.24 8.73
C GLU A 37 -15.31 6.17 8.81
N HIS A 38 -15.30 5.19 7.90
CA HIS A 38 -14.29 4.15 7.79
C HIS A 38 -13.44 4.28 6.52
N SER A 39 -13.55 5.42 5.80
CA SER A 39 -12.85 5.66 4.56
C SER A 39 -11.74 6.71 4.74
N LEU A 40 -10.64 6.51 4.03
CA LEU A 40 -9.55 7.48 3.93
C LEU A 40 -9.40 7.86 2.44
N THR A 41 -9.96 9.01 2.04
CA THR A 41 -9.97 9.49 0.65
C THR A 41 -9.37 10.90 0.54
N LYS A 42 -8.92 11.26 -0.67
CA LYS A 42 -8.36 12.59 -0.94
C LYS A 42 -9.44 13.68 -0.84
N PRO A 43 -9.09 14.91 -0.41
CA PRO A 43 -7.81 15.28 0.18
C PRO A 43 -7.68 14.73 1.60
N TYR A 44 -6.54 14.11 1.94
CA TYR A 44 -6.36 13.49 3.25
C TYR A 44 -6.15 14.51 4.38
N GLN A 45 -5.85 15.76 4.05
CA GLN A 45 -5.70 16.83 5.04
C GLN A 45 -7.10 17.21 5.56
N GLY A 46 -7.40 16.87 6.82
CA GLY A 46 -8.69 17.13 7.46
C GLY A 46 -9.45 15.87 7.91
N VAL A 47 -8.99 14.67 7.54
CA VAL A 47 -9.58 13.39 8.01
C VAL A 47 -9.23 13.04 9.46
N GLY A 48 -8.44 13.88 10.14
CA GLY A 48 -7.90 13.63 11.48
C GLY A 48 -8.93 13.53 12.61
N SER A 49 -10.22 13.75 12.35
CA SER A 49 -11.28 13.48 13.34
C SER A 49 -11.66 11.99 13.40
N GLN A 50 -11.49 11.25 12.30
CA GLN A 50 -11.88 9.84 12.16
C GLN A 50 -10.68 8.89 12.08
N TRP A 51 -9.48 9.45 11.96
CA TRP A 51 -8.24 8.69 11.81
C TRP A 51 -7.15 9.25 12.72
N ASP A 52 -6.63 8.37 13.58
CA ASP A 52 -5.44 8.63 14.38
C ASP A 52 -4.19 8.28 13.55
N PHE A 53 -3.18 9.17 13.57
CA PHE A 53 -1.90 8.97 12.91
C PHE A 53 -0.80 8.80 13.96
N TRP A 54 0.10 7.83 13.75
CA TRP A 54 1.17 7.53 14.70
C TRP A 54 2.51 7.23 14.03
N GLY A 55 3.60 7.43 14.78
CA GLY A 55 4.96 7.08 14.38
C GLY A 55 5.51 8.00 13.29
N SER A 56 6.14 7.42 12.27
CA SER A 56 6.72 8.15 11.13
C SER A 56 5.70 8.60 10.07
N THR A 57 4.41 8.49 10.36
CA THR A 57 3.36 8.74 9.38
C THR A 57 3.31 10.21 8.97
N LEU A 58 3.37 10.45 7.66
CA LEU A 58 3.22 11.77 7.04
C LEU A 58 1.90 11.83 6.26
N VAL A 59 1.10 12.86 6.50
CA VAL A 59 -0.14 13.12 5.78
C VAL A 59 0.04 14.30 4.84
N THR A 60 -0.30 14.11 3.57
CA THR A 60 -0.34 15.17 2.56
C THR A 60 -1.71 15.21 1.89
N ASN A 61 -1.98 16.21 1.05
CA ASN A 61 -3.24 16.26 0.30
C ASN A 61 -3.43 15.10 -0.69
N SER A 62 -2.34 14.49 -1.16
CA SER A 62 -2.37 13.52 -2.26
C SER A 62 -1.98 12.10 -1.86
N TYR A 63 -1.35 11.89 -0.71
CA TYR A 63 -1.05 10.57 -0.17
C TYR A 63 -0.83 10.62 1.34
N VAL A 64 -1.03 9.47 1.98
CA VAL A 64 -0.54 9.17 3.33
C VAL A 64 0.67 8.25 3.18
N ARG A 65 1.78 8.60 3.82
CA ARG A 65 3.00 7.80 3.85
C ARG A 65 3.21 7.28 5.25
N LEU A 66 3.17 5.96 5.44
CA LEU A 66 3.41 5.33 6.74
C LEU A 66 4.89 5.43 7.16
N THR A 67 5.80 5.05 6.25
CA THR A 67 7.25 5.05 6.49
C THR A 67 7.98 5.70 5.32
N PRO A 68 9.06 6.48 5.57
CA PRO A 68 10.00 6.89 4.52
C PRO A 68 10.92 5.72 4.14
N ASP A 69 11.70 5.89 3.06
CA ASP A 69 12.78 4.98 2.65
C ASP A 69 14.01 5.15 3.58
N GLU A 70 13.78 4.96 4.89
CA GLU A 70 14.77 5.02 5.96
C GLU A 70 14.64 3.78 6.85
N ARG A 71 15.76 3.34 7.42
CA ARG A 71 15.78 2.17 8.30
C ARG A 71 15.06 2.44 9.62
N SER A 72 14.49 1.38 10.20
CA SER A 72 13.93 1.37 11.55
C SER A 72 12.80 2.39 11.76
N LYS A 73 11.93 2.54 10.77
CA LYS A 73 10.74 3.40 10.85
C LYS A 73 9.50 2.56 10.98
N GLN A 74 8.57 3.06 11.80
CA GLN A 74 7.26 2.49 11.98
C GLN A 74 6.25 3.63 11.96
N GLY A 75 5.19 3.46 11.18
CA GLY A 75 4.08 4.38 11.15
C GLY A 75 2.79 3.60 10.94
N SER A 76 1.71 4.11 11.52
CA SER A 76 0.40 3.49 11.42
C SER A 76 -0.69 4.55 11.36
N ILE A 77 -1.80 4.17 10.74
CA ILE A 77 -3.06 4.91 10.78
C ILE A 77 -4.15 4.01 11.32
N TRP A 78 -5.03 4.57 12.14
CA TRP A 78 -6.08 3.82 12.81
C TRP A 78 -7.39 4.57 12.75
N ASN A 79 -8.45 3.88 12.34
CA ASN A 79 -9.78 4.46 12.38
C ASN A 79 -10.25 4.58 13.85
N THR A 80 -10.81 5.74 14.22
CA THR A 80 -11.27 6.00 15.59
C THR A 80 -12.65 5.42 15.86
N VAL A 81 -13.43 5.18 14.79
CA VAL A 81 -14.80 4.68 14.83
C VAL A 81 -14.79 3.15 14.72
N PRO A 82 -15.36 2.40 15.68
CA PRO A 82 -15.48 0.95 15.54
C PRO A 82 -16.36 0.56 14.35
N CYS A 83 -15.90 -0.37 13.51
CA CYS A 83 -16.69 -0.92 12.42
C CYS A 83 -17.50 -2.14 12.90
N LEU A 84 -18.82 -1.97 12.99
CA LEU A 84 -19.78 -2.97 13.47
C LEU A 84 -20.57 -3.66 12.34
N LEU A 85 -20.11 -3.51 11.09
CA LEU A 85 -20.74 -4.14 9.94
C LEU A 85 -20.46 -5.64 9.95
N LYS A 86 -21.50 -6.44 9.70
CA LYS A 86 -21.38 -7.90 9.58
C LYS A 86 -20.63 -8.29 8.31
N ASP A 87 -20.99 -7.65 7.21
CA ASP A 87 -20.43 -7.85 5.89
C ASP A 87 -19.85 -6.52 5.41
N TRP A 88 -18.58 -6.54 4.99
CA TRP A 88 -17.86 -5.35 4.56
C TRP A 88 -16.87 -5.68 3.46
N GLU A 89 -16.58 -4.67 2.64
CA GLU A 89 -15.56 -4.70 1.60
C GLU A 89 -14.61 -3.52 1.82
N MET A 90 -13.31 -3.75 1.66
CA MET A 90 -12.31 -2.71 1.81
C MET A 90 -11.40 -2.65 0.59
N HIS A 91 -11.39 -1.49 -0.06
CA HIS A 91 -10.51 -1.19 -1.19
C HIS A 91 -9.32 -0.37 -0.72
N VAL A 92 -8.11 -0.90 -0.89
CA VAL A 92 -6.87 -0.25 -0.47
C VAL A 92 -6.02 0.07 -1.68
N GLN A 93 -5.84 1.37 -1.96
CA GLN A 93 -4.82 1.85 -2.89
C GLN A 93 -3.53 2.10 -2.12
N PHE A 94 -2.50 1.30 -2.39
CA PHE A 94 -1.19 1.47 -1.77
C PHE A 94 -0.08 1.47 -2.81
N LYS A 95 1.08 2.00 -2.41
CA LYS A 95 2.30 1.95 -3.20
C LYS A 95 3.47 1.69 -2.27
N VAL A 96 4.18 0.60 -2.50
CA VAL A 96 5.48 0.33 -1.88
C VAL A 96 6.56 0.65 -2.89
N HIS A 97 7.55 1.47 -2.52
CA HIS A 97 8.67 1.81 -3.37
C HIS A 97 9.91 2.14 -2.52
N GLY A 98 11.11 1.90 -3.06
CA GLY A 98 12.36 2.21 -2.39
C GLY A 98 13.52 2.27 -3.40
N SER A 99 14.61 2.92 -3.01
CA SER A 99 15.79 3.18 -3.85
C SER A 99 16.99 2.27 -3.54
N GLY A 100 16.87 1.40 -2.52
CA GLY A 100 17.87 0.39 -2.16
C GLY A 100 18.28 -0.54 -3.31
N LYS A 101 19.49 -1.10 -3.21
CA LYS A 101 20.01 -2.09 -4.17
C LYS A 101 19.69 -3.50 -3.69
N LYS A 102 19.36 -4.40 -4.64
CA LYS A 102 19.24 -5.87 -4.49
C LYS A 102 18.71 -6.34 -3.13
N ASN A 103 17.38 -6.48 -3.02
CA ASN A 103 16.66 -7.23 -1.98
C ASN A 103 16.76 -6.71 -0.53
N LEU A 104 17.41 -5.58 -0.27
CA LEU A 104 17.38 -4.89 1.03
C LEU A 104 16.19 -3.90 1.10
N HIS A 105 14.98 -4.42 0.98
CA HIS A 105 13.74 -3.65 1.13
C HIS A 105 12.79 -4.42 2.03
N GLY A 106 12.25 -3.79 3.06
CA GLY A 106 11.42 -4.44 4.06
C GLY A 106 11.03 -3.49 5.19
N ASP A 107 10.08 -3.88 6.05
CA ASP A 107 9.46 -5.22 6.08
C ASP A 107 8.22 -5.29 5.17
N GLY A 108 7.33 -4.29 5.21
CA GLY A 108 6.11 -4.29 4.40
C GLY A 108 4.98 -3.45 4.99
N ILE A 109 3.73 -3.81 4.68
CA ILE A 109 2.52 -3.14 5.18
C ILE A 109 1.58 -4.17 5.78
N ALA A 110 0.90 -3.82 6.87
CA ALA A 110 -0.18 -4.62 7.44
C ALA A 110 -1.51 -3.87 7.41
N LEU A 111 -2.58 -4.58 7.09
CA LEU A 111 -3.95 -4.13 7.25
C LEU A 111 -4.55 -4.80 8.49
N TRP A 112 -5.25 -4.03 9.31
CA TRP A 112 -5.75 -4.48 10.60
C TRP A 112 -7.26 -4.27 10.70
N TYR A 113 -7.95 -5.33 11.10
CA TYR A 113 -9.33 -5.27 11.59
C TYR A 113 -9.35 -5.90 12.98
N THR A 114 -9.09 -5.09 14.01
CA THR A 114 -8.80 -5.57 15.37
C THR A 114 -9.67 -4.89 16.42
N ARG A 115 -9.83 -5.56 17.56
CA ARG A 115 -10.55 -5.01 18.72
C ARG A 115 -9.89 -3.77 19.29
N ASP A 116 -8.57 -3.82 19.44
CA ASP A 116 -7.76 -2.76 20.02
C ASP A 116 -7.06 -1.98 18.89
N ARG A 117 -6.90 -0.66 19.04
CA ARG A 117 -6.17 0.22 18.12
C ARG A 117 -4.98 0.89 18.81
N LEU A 118 -4.02 1.39 18.02
CA LEU A 118 -2.87 2.17 18.50
C LEU A 118 -2.03 1.47 19.57
N GLN A 119 -1.90 0.15 19.48
CA GLN A 119 -1.04 -0.62 20.37
C GLN A 119 0.28 -0.89 19.64
N ALA A 120 1.31 -0.06 19.87
CA ALA A 120 2.60 -0.25 19.20
C ALA A 120 3.24 -1.61 19.56
N GLY A 121 3.92 -2.23 18.60
CA GLY A 121 4.59 -3.51 18.83
C GLY A 121 5.34 -4.05 17.61
N PRO A 122 5.91 -5.27 17.73
CA PRO A 122 6.84 -5.81 16.74
C PRO A 122 6.17 -6.28 15.44
N VAL A 123 4.84 -6.45 15.40
CA VAL A 123 4.14 -6.99 14.23
C VAL A 123 3.69 -5.83 13.34
N PHE A 124 4.54 -5.40 12.41
CA PHE A 124 4.26 -4.31 11.46
C PHE A 124 3.68 -3.04 12.14
N GLY A 125 4.20 -2.69 13.33
CA GLY A 125 3.77 -1.53 14.10
C GLY A 125 2.57 -1.75 15.04
N ASN A 126 2.08 -2.98 15.17
CA ASN A 126 1.04 -3.37 16.13
C ASN A 126 1.56 -4.38 17.18
N ARG A 127 0.85 -4.49 18.31
CA ARG A 127 1.14 -5.44 19.38
C ARG A 127 1.06 -6.89 18.91
N ASP A 128 1.82 -7.74 19.57
CA ASP A 128 1.61 -9.18 19.52
C ASP A 128 0.29 -9.57 20.21
N HIS A 129 -0.16 -10.79 19.95
CA HIS A 129 -1.40 -11.34 20.54
C HIS A 129 -2.65 -10.45 20.36
N PHE A 130 -2.82 -9.88 19.17
CA PHE A 130 -4.02 -9.13 18.82
C PHE A 130 -5.25 -10.05 18.72
N VAL A 131 -6.43 -9.46 18.84
CA VAL A 131 -7.72 -10.11 18.61
C VAL A 131 -8.36 -9.45 17.39
N GLY A 132 -8.59 -10.23 16.33
CA GLY A 132 -9.16 -9.75 15.08
C GLY A 132 -8.52 -10.41 13.85
N LEU A 133 -8.46 -9.67 12.76
CA LEU A 133 -7.93 -10.08 11.47
C LEU A 133 -6.76 -9.18 11.08
N THR A 134 -5.71 -9.78 10.51
CA THR A 134 -4.64 -9.05 9.84
C THR A 134 -4.37 -9.61 8.45
N ILE A 135 -4.08 -8.71 7.51
CA ILE A 135 -3.55 -9.03 6.19
C ILE A 135 -2.16 -8.39 6.10
N LEU A 136 -1.12 -9.21 6.08
CA LEU A 136 0.26 -8.79 5.98
C LEU A 136 0.70 -8.83 4.53
N LEU A 137 1.27 -7.75 4.03
CA LEU A 137 1.95 -7.66 2.75
C LEU A 137 3.44 -7.55 3.04
N ASP A 138 4.08 -8.71 3.18
CA ASP A 138 5.49 -8.81 3.55
C ASP A 138 6.37 -8.78 2.29
N THR A 139 7.20 -7.75 2.18
CA THR A 139 8.09 -7.52 1.03
C THR A 139 9.49 -8.09 1.21
N PHE A 140 9.82 -8.59 2.40
CA PHE A 140 11.13 -9.13 2.73
C PHE A 140 11.04 -10.60 3.13
N ARG A 141 11.96 -11.44 2.63
CA ARG A 141 12.01 -12.84 3.04
C ARG A 141 12.91 -12.97 4.27
N ASN A 142 12.32 -13.36 5.39
CA ASN A 142 13.04 -13.59 6.65
C ASN A 142 13.62 -15.02 6.79
N ASP A 143 13.65 -15.84 5.73
CA ASP A 143 14.16 -17.20 5.77
C ASP A 143 15.71 -17.27 5.75
N LEU A 144 16.27 -18.08 6.64
CA LEU A 144 17.72 -18.28 6.79
C LEU A 144 18.35 -19.13 5.68
N HIS A 145 17.59 -19.53 4.66
CA HIS A 145 18.06 -20.40 3.58
C HIS A 145 17.90 -19.78 2.20
N GLY A 146 19.02 -19.35 1.63
CA GLY A 146 19.24 -19.31 0.19
C GLY A 146 18.52 -18.20 -0.55
N MET A 147 19.23 -17.07 -0.73
CA MET A 147 18.91 -16.05 -1.71
C MET A 147 18.92 -16.67 -3.12
N ASP A 148 17.78 -17.07 -3.68
CA ASP A 148 17.59 -17.24 -5.14
C ASP A 148 16.10 -17.32 -5.49
N GLY A 149 15.42 -16.17 -5.50
CA GLY A 149 14.07 -16.06 -6.05
C GLY A 149 13.52 -14.62 -6.03
N PRO A 150 12.61 -14.25 -6.95
CA PRO A 150 11.97 -12.94 -6.92
C PRO A 150 11.18 -12.76 -5.61
N SER A 151 11.46 -11.66 -4.90
CA SER A 151 10.76 -11.24 -3.69
C SER A 151 9.40 -10.62 -4.06
N PHE A 152 8.43 -11.47 -4.38
CA PHE A 152 7.03 -11.06 -4.40
C PHE A 152 6.53 -10.88 -2.96
N PRO A 153 5.62 -9.91 -2.71
CA PRO A 153 5.05 -9.76 -1.39
C PRO A 153 4.28 -11.02 -1.02
N THR A 154 4.59 -11.60 0.14
CA THR A 154 3.78 -12.70 0.67
C THR A 154 2.58 -12.10 1.37
N MET A 155 1.38 -12.50 0.94
CA MET A 155 0.15 -12.13 1.63
C MET A 155 -0.19 -13.19 2.69
N LEU A 156 -0.11 -12.81 3.97
CA LEU A 156 -0.55 -13.68 5.07
C LEU A 156 -1.85 -13.12 5.66
N CYS A 157 -2.87 -13.97 5.73
CA CYS A 157 -4.11 -13.70 6.46
C CYS A 157 -4.06 -14.47 7.79
N SER A 158 -4.18 -13.77 8.92
CA SER A 158 -4.16 -14.40 10.25
C SER A 158 -5.30 -13.89 11.11
N THR A 159 -6.00 -14.82 11.76
CA THR A 159 -6.97 -14.53 12.81
C THR A 159 -6.27 -14.57 14.17
N GLY A 160 -6.42 -13.50 14.94
CA GLY A 160 -5.91 -13.36 16.29
C GLY A 160 -6.51 -14.39 17.27
N TRP A 161 -6.01 -14.36 18.51
CA TRP A 161 -6.41 -15.32 19.53
C TRP A 161 -7.91 -15.21 19.85
N PRO A 162 -8.62 -16.33 20.08
CA PRO A 162 -10.01 -16.29 20.50
C PRO A 162 -10.13 -15.59 21.86
N CYS A 163 -11.17 -14.77 22.03
CA CYS A 163 -11.61 -14.37 23.36
C CYS A 163 -12.12 -15.64 24.08
N LEU A 164 -11.46 -16.04 25.18
CA LEU A 164 -12.01 -17.00 26.14
C LEU A 164 -13.11 -16.34 26.98
#